data_AF-A0A1X2EI60-F1
#
_entry.id   AF-A0A1X2EI60-F1
#
_cell.length_a   1.000
_cell.length_b   1.000
_cell.length_c   1.000
_cell.angle_alpha   90.00
_cell.angle_beta   90.00
_cell.angle_gamma   90.00
#
_symmetry.space_group_name_H-M   'P 1'
#
loop_
_entity.id
_entity.type
_entity.pdbx_description
1 polymer ?
#
loop_
_entity_poly.entity_id
_entity_poly.type
_entity_poly.pdbx_seq_one_letter_code
_entity_poly.pdbx_strand_id
1 'polypeptide(L)'
;MSATNRMLAATSARALLIVRNALTSDAEGPQQPSPAAARRLDAGRIVASQCLQPATLQPAQRSVLVDRLYDIYRETVGGFTRGEFQGLIFGADETRLALFYGTGGELVGFSFAGIDRMEHAGRTHAVFSAGAYFRLGYRGGILAELFGLRQALRFKFREPRTPLALMTRASSPAVYRLLATTMPRIYPSRRRRTPADIEALVTALSAQWHRWYYIPVGESPWVVRSRATPHDGSRMHRLEQDPDVRFYTELNPRFAAGEALVVWTPLDAANIAGGFWRLLRARFGSWSRSRN
;
A
#
# COMPACT_ATOMS: atom_id res chain seq x y z
N MET A 1 12.26 19.83 24.53
CA MET A 1 11.43 19.64 23.31
C MET A 1 11.53 20.91 22.47
N SER A 2 12.20 20.86 21.31
CA SER A 2 12.61 22.05 20.55
C SER A 2 11.46 22.69 19.74
N ALA A 3 11.48 24.03 19.64
CA ALA A 3 10.53 24.88 18.92
C ALA A 3 10.39 24.51 17.42
N THR A 4 11.38 23.84 16.84
CA THR A 4 11.36 23.30 15.46
C THR A 4 10.28 22.23 15.26
N ASN A 5 9.92 21.47 16.31
CA ASN A 5 8.84 20.48 16.27
C ASN A 5 7.43 21.11 16.22
N ARG A 6 7.26 22.35 16.71
CA ARG A 6 5.96 23.05 16.63
C ARG A 6 5.73 23.69 15.26
N MET A 7 6.81 24.10 14.58
CA MET A 7 6.71 24.80 13.29
C MET A 7 6.38 23.84 12.12
N LEU A 8 6.98 22.64 12.06
CA LEU A 8 6.61 21.61 11.06
C LEU A 8 5.22 20.99 11.30
N ALA A 9 4.78 20.91 12.56
CA ALA A 9 3.42 20.52 12.90
C ALA A 9 2.38 21.58 12.48
N ALA A 10 2.72 22.87 12.58
CA ALA A 10 1.87 23.98 12.17
C ALA A 10 1.77 24.14 10.64
N THR A 11 2.85 23.91 9.89
CA THR A 11 2.83 23.93 8.40
C THR A 11 2.04 22.75 7.84
N SER A 12 2.16 21.57 8.48
CA SER A 12 1.35 20.39 8.14
C SER A 12 -0.13 20.61 8.47
N ALA A 13 -0.46 21.24 9.60
CA ALA A 13 -1.84 21.59 9.96
C ALA A 13 -2.50 22.60 9.02
N ARG A 14 -1.74 23.56 8.47
CA ARG A 14 -2.24 24.54 7.47
C ARG A 14 -2.44 23.93 6.07
N ALA A 15 -1.57 23.00 5.66
CA ALA A 15 -1.81 22.20 4.45
C ALA A 15 -3.01 21.25 4.62
N LEU A 16 -3.20 20.71 5.84
CA LEU A 16 -4.38 19.91 6.21
C LEU A 16 -5.69 20.71 6.22
N LEU A 17 -5.66 22.01 6.54
CA LEU A 17 -6.86 22.87 6.52
C LEU A 17 -7.31 23.19 5.08
N ILE A 18 -6.36 23.36 4.16
CA ILE A 18 -6.65 23.60 2.74
C ILE A 18 -7.21 22.33 2.06
N VAL A 19 -6.71 21.14 2.45
CA VAL A 19 -7.23 19.85 1.95
C VAL A 19 -8.59 19.49 2.57
N ARG A 20 -8.86 19.94 3.81
CA ARG A 20 -10.17 19.75 4.47
C ARG A 20 -11.26 20.70 3.94
N ASN A 21 -10.93 21.97 3.67
CA ASN A 21 -11.91 22.97 3.23
C ASN A 21 -12.29 22.84 1.74
N ALA A 22 -11.46 22.18 0.92
CA ALA A 22 -11.78 21.86 -0.47
C ALA A 22 -12.78 20.69 -0.63
N LEU A 23 -13.24 20.09 0.48
CA LEU A 23 -14.21 18.98 0.51
C LEU A 23 -15.62 19.41 0.98
N THR A 24 -15.86 20.70 1.21
CA THR A 24 -17.15 21.25 1.70
C THR A 24 -17.58 22.50 0.93
N SER A 25 -17.58 22.45 -0.39
CA SER A 25 -18.25 23.44 -1.23
C SER A 25 -18.87 22.73 -2.41
N ASP A 26 -20.14 22.36 -2.27
CA ASP A 26 -21.18 22.79 -3.20
C ASP A 26 -22.51 22.77 -2.46
N ALA A 27 -23.17 23.92 -2.51
CA ALA A 27 -24.47 24.18 -1.93
C ALA A 27 -25.55 23.83 -2.95
N GLU A 28 -26.51 23.00 -2.56
CA GLU A 28 -27.87 23.03 -3.09
C GLU A 28 -28.86 22.97 -1.93
N GLY A 29 -29.92 23.78 -2.05
CA GLY A 29 -30.97 24.00 -1.06
C GLY A 29 -31.89 22.79 -0.79
N PRO A 30 -32.90 22.97 0.07
CA PRO A 30 -33.31 21.93 1.01
C PRO A 30 -34.36 20.99 0.43
N GLN A 31 -33.99 19.74 0.24
CA GLN A 31 -34.93 18.62 0.38
C GLN A 31 -34.49 17.81 1.58
N GLN A 32 -35.32 17.79 2.63
CA GLN A 32 -35.09 16.97 3.81
C GLN A 32 -34.91 15.50 3.39
N PRO A 33 -33.73 14.89 3.63
CA PRO A 33 -33.55 13.48 3.29
C PRO A 33 -34.38 12.63 4.24
N SER A 34 -35.10 11.67 3.65
CA SER A 34 -35.85 10.64 4.38
C SER A 34 -34.95 9.96 5.45
N PRO A 35 -35.48 9.62 6.64
CA PRO A 35 -34.72 9.00 7.72
C PRO A 35 -33.95 7.71 7.32
N ALA A 36 -34.40 7.03 6.26
CA ALA A 36 -33.74 5.85 5.71
C ALA A 36 -32.50 6.17 4.85
N ALA A 37 -32.45 7.35 4.20
CA ALA A 37 -31.31 7.81 3.42
C ALA A 37 -30.20 8.36 4.34
N ALA A 38 -30.57 9.02 5.43
CA ALA A 38 -29.63 9.48 6.46
C ALA A 38 -28.87 8.29 7.10
N ARG A 39 -29.54 7.16 7.35
CA ARG A 39 -28.88 5.94 7.86
C ARG A 39 -27.91 5.26 6.89
N ARG A 40 -28.04 5.48 5.57
CA ARG A 40 -27.11 4.93 4.56
C ARG A 40 -25.91 5.82 4.28
N LEU A 41 -25.99 7.13 4.57
CA LEU A 41 -24.89 8.07 4.37
C LEU A 41 -23.81 7.98 5.46
N ASP A 42 -24.13 7.42 6.64
CA ASP A 42 -23.15 7.17 7.72
C ASP A 42 -22.41 5.81 7.59
N ALA A 43 -22.92 4.89 6.76
CA ALA A 43 -22.33 3.58 6.55
C ALA A 43 -21.13 3.69 5.58
N GLY A 44 -19.91 3.74 6.12
CA GLY A 44 -18.68 3.78 5.32
C GLY A 44 -17.66 4.85 5.75
N ARG A 45 -17.97 5.66 6.77
CA ARG A 45 -17.05 6.69 7.26
C ARG A 45 -16.12 6.17 8.34
N ILE A 46 -14.82 6.32 8.12
CA ILE A 46 -13.79 6.14 9.16
C ILE A 46 -13.79 7.38 10.05
N VAL A 47 -13.99 7.20 11.36
CA VAL A 47 -14.04 8.30 12.34
C VAL A 47 -12.81 8.34 13.24
N ALA A 48 -12.15 7.21 13.43
CA ALA A 48 -10.97 7.11 14.27
C ALA A 48 -9.92 6.19 13.66
N SER A 49 -8.66 6.44 14.04
CA SER A 49 -7.56 5.55 13.71
C SER A 49 -6.60 5.42 14.88
N GLN A 50 -6.02 4.24 15.04
CA GLN A 50 -5.04 3.95 16.10
C GLN A 50 -3.79 3.33 15.47
N CYS A 51 -2.63 3.88 15.76
CA CYS A 51 -1.35 3.26 15.40
C CYS A 51 -0.82 2.42 16.57
N LEU A 52 -0.36 1.21 16.27
CA LEU A 52 0.20 0.30 17.27
C LEU A 52 1.46 -0.41 16.76
N GLN A 53 2.29 -0.83 17.69
CA GLN A 53 3.47 -1.65 17.42
C GLN A 53 3.23 -3.03 18.00
N PRO A 54 3.03 -4.08 17.18
CA PRO A 54 2.64 -5.37 17.70
C PRO A 54 3.61 -6.01 18.70
N ALA A 55 4.90 -5.68 18.60
CA ALA A 55 5.92 -6.16 19.52
C ALA A 55 5.69 -5.71 20.98
N THR A 56 4.85 -4.71 21.22
CA THR A 56 4.52 -4.24 22.58
C THR A 56 3.27 -4.91 23.15
N LEU A 57 2.59 -5.79 22.40
CA LEU A 57 1.39 -6.49 22.84
C LEU A 57 1.75 -7.81 23.52
N GLN A 58 0.99 -8.19 24.54
CA GLN A 58 1.09 -9.52 25.13
C GLN A 58 0.66 -10.60 24.14
N PRO A 59 1.19 -11.85 24.22
CA PRO A 59 0.86 -12.92 23.28
C PRO A 59 -0.65 -13.16 23.10
N ALA A 60 -1.42 -13.14 24.20
CA ALA A 60 -2.87 -13.29 24.16
C ALA A 60 -3.56 -12.13 23.40
N GLN A 61 -3.14 -10.89 23.65
CA GLN A 61 -3.66 -9.70 22.96
C GLN A 61 -3.32 -9.74 21.47
N ARG A 62 -2.11 -10.18 21.12
CA ARG A 62 -1.67 -10.36 19.74
C ARG A 62 -2.51 -11.42 19.03
N SER A 63 -2.81 -12.54 19.68
CA SER A 63 -3.69 -13.58 19.10
C SER A 63 -5.08 -13.03 18.80
N VAL A 64 -5.72 -12.36 19.77
CA VAL A 64 -7.04 -11.74 19.57
C VAL A 64 -7.02 -10.69 18.46
N LEU A 65 -5.94 -9.91 18.36
CA LEU A 65 -5.77 -8.95 17.27
C LEU A 65 -5.68 -9.68 15.92
N VAL A 66 -4.87 -10.73 15.81
CA VAL A 66 -4.74 -11.53 14.58
C VAL A 66 -6.10 -12.02 14.10
N ASP A 67 -6.94 -12.54 15.01
CA ASP A 67 -8.29 -13.01 14.67
C ASP A 67 -9.12 -11.89 14.02
N ARG A 68 -9.18 -10.72 14.66
CA ARG A 68 -9.93 -9.57 14.16
C ARG A 68 -9.42 -9.05 12.81
N LEU A 69 -8.11 -9.05 12.59
CA LEU A 69 -7.51 -8.62 11.33
C LEU A 69 -7.75 -9.66 10.23
N TYR A 70 -7.66 -10.94 10.58
CA TYR A 70 -7.88 -12.05 9.64
C TYR A 70 -9.34 -12.10 9.17
N ASP A 71 -10.30 -11.78 10.03
CA ASP A 71 -11.71 -11.64 9.65
C ASP A 71 -11.93 -10.55 8.60
N ILE A 72 -11.22 -9.43 8.67
CA ILE A 72 -11.27 -8.38 7.64
C ILE A 72 -10.53 -8.82 6.37
N TYR A 73 -9.38 -9.48 6.53
CA TYR A 73 -8.59 -10.00 5.40
C TYR A 73 -9.44 -10.94 4.54
N ARG A 74 -10.05 -11.96 5.15
CA ARG A 74 -10.82 -13.00 4.44
C ARG A 74 -12.07 -12.48 3.72
N GLU A 75 -12.57 -11.30 4.09
CA GLU A 75 -13.67 -10.62 3.37
C GLU A 75 -13.20 -9.99 2.06
N THR A 76 -11.91 -9.69 1.94
CA THR A 76 -11.34 -8.90 0.82
C THR A 76 -10.42 -9.71 -0.07
N VAL A 77 -9.69 -10.66 0.51
CA VAL A 77 -8.67 -11.46 -0.16
C VAL A 77 -8.68 -12.88 0.42
N GLY A 78 -8.73 -13.88 -0.45
CA GLY A 78 -8.63 -15.29 -0.05
C GLY A 78 -7.19 -15.81 -0.06
N GLY A 79 -6.98 -16.99 0.52
CA GLY A 79 -5.83 -17.85 0.20
C GLY A 79 -4.70 -17.99 1.23
N PHE A 80 -4.67 -17.14 2.27
CA PHE A 80 -3.84 -17.43 3.45
C PHE A 80 -4.69 -18.06 4.53
N THR A 81 -4.13 -19.05 5.21
CA THR A 81 -4.62 -19.48 6.52
C THR A 81 -4.36 -18.39 7.56
N ARG A 82 -5.04 -18.48 8.71
CA ARG A 82 -4.82 -17.58 9.85
C ARG A 82 -3.35 -17.53 10.27
N GLY A 83 -2.69 -18.68 10.33
CA GLY A 83 -1.27 -18.78 10.72
C GLY A 83 -0.35 -18.11 9.71
N GLU A 84 -0.57 -18.35 8.42
CA GLU A 84 0.20 -17.70 7.35
C GLU A 84 0.00 -16.18 7.35
N PHE A 85 -1.25 -15.73 7.52
CA PHE A 85 -1.57 -14.31 7.66
C PHE A 85 -0.87 -13.68 8.88
N GLN A 86 -0.83 -14.37 10.02
CA GLN A 86 -0.09 -13.91 11.19
C GLN A 86 1.42 -13.77 10.89
N GLY A 87 1.99 -14.75 10.20
CA GLY A 87 3.38 -14.70 9.75
C GLY A 87 3.64 -13.50 8.83
N LEU A 88 2.75 -13.25 7.88
CA LEU A 88 2.86 -12.11 6.97
C LEU A 88 2.81 -10.76 7.69
N ILE A 89 1.85 -10.57 8.59
CA ILE A 89 1.62 -9.27 9.24
C ILE A 89 2.67 -9.00 10.31
N PHE A 90 3.04 -10.02 11.08
CA PHE A 90 3.83 -9.85 12.30
C PHE A 90 5.21 -10.50 12.27
N GLY A 91 5.59 -11.09 11.14
CA GLY A 91 6.88 -11.76 10.96
C GLY A 91 7.99 -10.83 10.52
N ALA A 92 7.72 -9.56 10.26
CA ALA A 92 8.76 -8.60 9.89
C ALA A 92 9.63 -8.21 11.10
N ASP A 93 10.88 -7.78 10.87
CA ASP A 93 11.79 -7.36 11.96
C ASP A 93 11.19 -6.17 12.72
N GLU A 94 10.56 -5.25 11.98
CA GLU A 94 9.75 -4.17 12.53
C GLU A 94 8.39 -4.09 11.85
N THR A 95 7.35 -4.37 12.61
CA THR A 95 5.96 -4.17 12.17
C THR A 95 5.33 -2.97 12.88
N ARG A 96 4.54 -2.19 12.12
CA ARG A 96 3.51 -1.31 12.67
C ARG A 96 2.18 -1.55 12.01
N LEU A 97 1.12 -1.29 12.77
CA LEU A 97 -0.26 -1.37 12.32
C LEU A 97 -0.95 -0.03 12.51
N ALA A 98 -1.84 0.30 11.58
CA ALA A 98 -2.90 1.28 11.75
C ALA A 98 -4.24 0.54 11.74
N LEU A 99 -5.05 0.74 12.77
CA LEU A 99 -6.42 0.25 12.86
C LEU A 99 -7.37 1.41 12.55
N PHE A 100 -8.44 1.14 11.81
CA PHE A 100 -9.43 2.13 11.41
C PHE A 100 -10.81 1.73 11.91
N TYR A 101 -11.51 2.69 12.50
CA TYR A 101 -12.80 2.45 13.16
C TYR A 101 -13.92 3.26 12.53
N GLY A 102 -15.07 2.61 12.38
CA GLY A 102 -16.32 3.21 11.90
C GLY A 102 -17.05 4.00 12.98
N THR A 103 -18.19 4.59 12.61
CA THR A 103 -19.02 5.42 13.49
C THR A 103 -19.53 4.68 14.72
N GLY A 104 -19.71 3.36 14.63
CA GLY A 104 -20.13 2.49 15.74
C GLY A 104 -18.97 2.00 16.64
N GLY A 105 -17.74 2.46 16.40
CA GLY A 105 -16.55 1.99 17.12
C GLY A 105 -16.07 0.60 16.69
N GLU A 106 -16.67 0.04 15.64
CA GLU A 106 -16.30 -1.24 15.07
C GLU A 106 -15.00 -1.13 14.25
N LEU A 107 -14.21 -2.21 14.22
CA LEU A 107 -13.00 -2.25 13.40
C LEU A 107 -13.39 -2.51 11.94
N VAL A 108 -13.18 -1.50 11.10
CA VAL A 108 -13.63 -1.50 9.69
C VAL A 108 -12.48 -1.69 8.72
N GLY A 109 -11.24 -1.56 9.18
CA GLY A 109 -10.08 -1.83 8.35
C GLY A 109 -8.78 -1.69 9.12
N PHE A 110 -7.70 -2.07 8.45
CA PHE A 110 -6.35 -1.91 8.96
C PHE A 110 -5.36 -1.71 7.82
N SER A 111 -4.21 -1.17 8.17
CA SER A 111 -3.02 -1.16 7.32
C SER A 111 -1.82 -1.63 8.13
N PHE A 112 -0.91 -2.32 7.47
CA PHE A 112 0.34 -2.76 8.06
C PHE A 112 1.52 -2.25 7.26
N ALA A 113 2.64 -2.07 7.96
CA ALA A 113 3.93 -1.74 7.40
C ALA A 113 4.98 -2.58 8.14
N GLY A 114 5.63 -3.49 7.42
CA GLY A 114 6.75 -4.30 7.85
C GLY A 114 8.05 -3.76 7.25
N ILE A 115 9.14 -3.85 8.02
CA ILE A 115 10.49 -3.58 7.56
C ILE A 115 11.36 -4.77 7.92
N ASP A 116 11.99 -5.34 6.91
CA ASP A 116 12.95 -6.42 7.02
C ASP A 116 14.33 -5.95 6.60
N ARG A 117 15.35 -6.32 7.37
CA ARG A 117 16.74 -6.04 7.00
C ARG A 117 17.38 -7.27 6.40
N MET A 118 18.24 -7.04 5.44
CA MET A 118 19.06 -8.08 4.86
C MET A 118 20.43 -7.57 4.46
N GLU A 119 21.40 -8.47 4.50
CA GLU A 119 22.74 -8.24 3.97
C GLU A 119 22.82 -8.74 2.53
N HIS A 120 23.31 -7.88 1.63
CA HIS A 120 23.63 -8.25 0.26
C HIS A 120 24.84 -7.47 -0.22
N ALA A 121 25.81 -8.16 -0.81
CA ALA A 121 27.06 -7.56 -1.31
C ALA A 121 27.77 -6.67 -0.27
N GLY A 122 27.81 -7.11 1.00
CA GLY A 122 28.46 -6.37 2.10
C GLY A 122 27.73 -5.10 2.56
N ARG A 123 26.46 -4.94 2.19
CA ARG A 123 25.63 -3.79 2.60
C ARG A 123 24.26 -4.24 3.12
N THR A 124 23.85 -3.64 4.23
CA THR A 124 22.50 -3.75 4.75
C THR A 124 21.50 -3.02 3.85
N HIS A 125 20.45 -3.72 3.43
CA HIS A 125 19.29 -3.20 2.73
C HIS A 125 18.04 -3.42 3.59
N ALA A 126 17.08 -2.50 3.48
CA ALA A 126 15.78 -2.64 4.12
C ALA A 126 14.67 -2.83 3.07
N VAL A 127 13.84 -3.84 3.29
CA VAL A 127 12.67 -4.16 2.49
C VAL A 127 11.43 -3.73 3.23
N PHE A 128 10.66 -2.86 2.61
CA PHE A 128 9.40 -2.36 3.11
C PHE A 128 8.26 -3.16 2.49
N SER A 129 7.43 -3.76 3.34
CA SER A 129 6.20 -4.44 2.92
C SER A 129 5.01 -3.72 3.54
N ALA A 130 4.00 -3.41 2.75
CA ALA A 130 2.81 -2.75 3.25
C ALA A 130 1.55 -3.24 2.55
N GLY A 131 0.43 -3.18 3.28
CA GLY A 131 -0.88 -3.50 2.76
C GLY A 131 -1.97 -2.80 3.55
N ALA A 132 -3.15 -2.71 2.97
CA ALA A 132 -4.32 -2.14 3.61
C ALA A 132 -5.57 -2.91 3.19
N TYR A 133 -6.41 -3.24 4.18
CA TYR A 133 -7.61 -4.04 4.01
C TYR A 133 -8.77 -3.37 4.74
N PHE A 134 -9.92 -3.27 4.08
CA PHE A 134 -11.11 -2.60 4.58
C PHE A 134 -12.34 -3.44 4.28
N ARG A 135 -13.28 -3.49 5.22
CA ARG A 135 -14.60 -4.10 5.02
C ARG A 135 -15.32 -3.44 3.86
N LEU A 136 -16.25 -4.18 3.24
CA LEU A 136 -17.06 -3.67 2.15
C LEU A 136 -17.81 -2.39 2.59
N GLY A 137 -17.83 -1.38 1.73
CA GLY A 137 -18.42 -0.06 2.03
C GLY A 137 -17.44 0.94 2.67
N TYR A 138 -16.30 0.49 3.21
CA TYR A 138 -15.27 1.38 3.75
C TYR A 138 -14.11 1.56 2.77
N ARG A 139 -13.52 2.77 2.76
CA ARG A 139 -12.31 3.08 1.99
C ARG A 139 -11.32 3.84 2.87
N GLY A 140 -10.17 3.23 3.16
CA GLY A 140 -9.07 3.93 3.84
C GLY A 140 -8.49 5.07 3.03
N GLY A 141 -8.37 4.87 1.72
CA GLY A 141 -7.80 5.83 0.77
C GLY A 141 -6.52 6.48 1.30
N ILE A 142 -6.56 7.82 1.38
CA ILE A 142 -5.43 8.66 1.79
C ILE A 142 -4.90 8.31 3.18
N LEU A 143 -5.73 7.85 4.13
CA LEU A 143 -5.27 7.55 5.49
C LEU A 143 -4.29 6.38 5.52
N ALA A 144 -4.55 5.33 4.73
CA ALA A 144 -3.67 4.18 4.63
C ALA A 144 -2.37 4.52 3.90
N GLU A 145 -2.45 5.31 2.81
CA GLU A 145 -1.29 5.80 2.07
C GLU A 145 -0.38 6.67 2.95
N LEU A 146 -0.96 7.60 3.71
CA LEU A 146 -0.23 8.45 4.64
C LEU A 146 0.40 7.65 5.78
N PHE A 147 -0.28 6.60 6.27
CA PHE A 147 0.32 5.70 7.25
C PHE A 147 1.58 5.03 6.71
N GLY A 148 1.52 4.45 5.50
CA GLY A 148 2.67 3.82 4.85
C GLY A 148 3.82 4.81 4.62
N LEU A 149 3.52 5.99 4.06
CA LEU A 149 4.50 7.07 3.86
C LEU A 149 5.16 7.48 5.18
N ARG A 150 4.38 7.64 6.25
CA ARG A 150 4.90 8.01 7.57
C ARG A 150 5.88 6.96 8.10
N GLN A 151 5.63 5.67 7.84
CA GLN A 151 6.58 4.62 8.26
C GLN A 151 7.86 4.62 7.43
N ALA A 152 7.77 4.80 6.12
CA ALA A 152 8.95 4.93 5.27
C ALA A 152 9.82 6.14 5.67
N LEU A 153 9.19 7.30 5.91
CA LEU A 153 9.89 8.49 6.39
C LEU A 153 10.50 8.28 7.78
N ARG A 154 9.76 7.69 8.72
CA ARG A 154 10.26 7.35 10.05
C ARG A 154 11.52 6.48 9.97
N PHE A 155 11.51 5.46 9.12
CA PHE A 155 12.69 4.63 8.89
C PHE A 155 13.86 5.47 8.35
N LYS A 156 13.62 6.29 7.32
CA LYS A 156 14.67 7.14 6.75
C LYS A 156 15.25 8.17 7.71
N PHE A 157 14.46 8.67 8.65
CA PHE A 157 14.99 9.54 9.71
C PHE A 157 15.88 8.81 10.71
N ARG A 158 15.61 7.52 10.97
CA ARG A 158 16.44 6.70 11.87
C ARG A 158 17.69 6.15 11.17
N GLU A 159 17.54 5.73 9.92
CA GLU A 159 18.57 5.03 9.12
C GLU A 159 18.70 5.68 7.73
N PRO A 160 19.21 6.92 7.64
CA PRO A 160 19.22 7.67 6.38
C PRO A 160 20.11 7.04 5.29
N ARG A 161 21.15 6.31 5.70
CA ARG A 161 22.13 5.67 4.78
C ARG A 161 21.72 4.27 4.32
N THR A 162 20.76 3.65 5.00
CA THR A 162 20.26 2.31 4.65
C THR A 162 19.29 2.43 3.47
N PRO A 163 19.57 1.79 2.32
CA PRO A 163 18.61 1.71 1.22
C PRO A 163 17.30 1.10 1.72
N LEU A 164 16.18 1.71 1.33
CA LEU A 164 14.85 1.19 1.63
C LEU A 164 14.17 0.99 0.30
N ALA A 165 13.49 -0.12 0.10
CA ALA A 165 12.68 -0.35 -1.09
C ALA A 165 11.34 -0.98 -0.72
N LEU A 166 10.26 -0.51 -1.35
CA LEU A 166 8.99 -1.19 -1.34
C LEU A 166 9.11 -2.42 -2.23
N MET A 167 8.88 -3.58 -1.65
CA MET A 167 8.68 -4.83 -2.38
C MET A 167 7.22 -5.21 -2.27
N THR A 168 6.54 -5.29 -3.41
CA THR A 168 5.12 -5.67 -3.47
C THR A 168 4.86 -6.55 -4.68
N ARG A 169 3.80 -7.34 -4.62
CA ARG A 169 3.26 -8.06 -5.78
C ARG A 169 2.28 -7.17 -6.55
N ALA A 170 2.43 -7.11 -7.85
CA ALA A 170 1.38 -6.67 -8.76
C ALA A 170 0.67 -7.92 -9.30
N SER A 171 -0.51 -8.21 -8.75
CA SER A 171 -1.32 -9.37 -9.15
C SER A 171 -2.14 -9.14 -10.42
N SER A 172 -2.15 -7.90 -10.92
CA SER A 172 -2.82 -7.56 -12.17
C SER A 172 -2.08 -6.44 -12.91
N PRO A 173 -2.26 -6.35 -14.24
CA PRO A 173 -1.70 -5.25 -15.04
C PRO A 173 -2.14 -3.87 -14.53
N ALA A 174 -3.36 -3.75 -14.00
CA ALA A 174 -3.87 -2.49 -13.46
C ALA A 174 -3.08 -2.03 -12.22
N VAL A 175 -2.72 -2.96 -11.32
CA VAL A 175 -1.88 -2.67 -10.15
C VAL A 175 -0.48 -2.27 -10.59
N TYR A 176 0.12 -3.01 -11.52
CA TYR A 176 1.44 -2.67 -12.05
C TYR A 176 1.44 -1.27 -12.72
N ARG A 177 0.47 -0.99 -13.58
CA ARG A 177 0.31 0.32 -14.22
C ARG A 177 0.18 1.46 -13.19
N LEU A 178 -0.62 1.26 -12.14
CA LEU A 178 -0.75 2.25 -11.06
C LEU A 178 0.61 2.53 -10.41
N LEU A 179 1.37 1.50 -10.09
CA LEU A 179 2.71 1.64 -9.51
C LEU A 179 3.68 2.32 -10.49
N ALA A 180 3.71 1.90 -11.75
CA ALA A 180 4.63 2.42 -12.76
C ALA A 180 4.35 3.89 -13.16
N THR A 181 3.08 4.29 -13.12
CA THR A 181 2.68 5.69 -13.36
C THR A 181 2.96 6.56 -12.15
N THR A 182 2.72 6.03 -10.93
CA THR A 182 2.92 6.76 -9.68
C THR A 182 4.40 6.94 -9.37
N MET A 183 5.19 5.86 -9.41
CA MET A 183 6.58 5.87 -8.95
C MET A 183 7.54 6.24 -10.08
N PRO A 184 8.42 7.26 -9.89
CA PRO A 184 9.43 7.62 -10.87
C PRO A 184 10.40 6.49 -11.24
N ARG A 185 10.79 5.69 -10.25
CA ARG A 185 11.63 4.50 -10.39
C ARG A 185 10.92 3.30 -9.77
N ILE A 186 10.83 2.28 -10.59
CA ILE A 186 10.17 1.00 -10.34
C ILE A 186 10.94 -0.05 -11.15
N TYR A 187 11.03 -1.26 -10.63
CA TYR A 187 11.63 -2.40 -11.33
C TYR A 187 10.74 -3.63 -11.19
N PRO A 188 10.59 -4.44 -12.25
CA PRO A 188 11.08 -4.16 -13.60
C PRO A 188 10.31 -2.97 -14.23
N SER A 189 10.86 -2.38 -15.30
CA SER A 189 10.23 -1.23 -15.97
C SER A 189 10.41 -1.29 -17.48
N ARG A 190 9.36 -0.92 -18.22
CA ARG A 190 9.47 -0.74 -19.68
C ARG A 190 10.37 0.42 -20.09
N ARG A 191 10.56 1.41 -19.20
CA ARG A 191 11.22 2.69 -19.53
C ARG A 191 12.71 2.65 -19.28
N ARG A 192 13.18 1.70 -18.47
CA ARG A 192 14.55 1.60 -17.99
C ARG A 192 14.89 0.14 -17.75
N ARG A 193 16.03 -0.29 -18.26
CA ARG A 193 16.57 -1.62 -17.92
C ARG A 193 16.79 -1.70 -16.42
N THR A 194 16.47 -2.85 -15.84
CA THR A 194 16.79 -3.13 -14.44
C THR A 194 18.32 -3.20 -14.28
N PRO A 195 18.90 -2.42 -13.36
CA PRO A 195 20.31 -2.54 -13.01
C PRO A 195 20.66 -3.93 -12.48
N ALA A 196 21.85 -4.44 -12.83
CA ALA A 196 22.27 -5.80 -12.47
C ALA A 196 22.38 -6.02 -10.96
N ASP A 197 22.73 -4.97 -10.19
CA ASP A 197 22.75 -4.99 -8.73
C ASP A 197 21.35 -5.15 -8.12
N ILE A 198 20.35 -4.50 -8.71
CA ILE A 198 18.94 -4.67 -8.28
C ILE A 198 18.43 -6.06 -8.63
N GLU A 199 18.79 -6.57 -9.81
CA GLU A 199 18.42 -7.93 -10.22
C GLU A 199 19.07 -8.98 -9.32
N ALA A 200 20.36 -8.84 -9.00
CA ALA A 200 21.07 -9.68 -8.05
C ALA A 200 20.45 -9.61 -6.65
N LEU A 201 20.04 -8.42 -6.20
CA LEU A 201 19.39 -8.21 -4.91
C LEU A 201 18.03 -8.90 -4.83
N VAL A 202 17.18 -8.75 -5.86
CA VAL A 202 15.87 -9.42 -5.91
C VAL A 202 16.02 -10.93 -6.05
N THR A 203 17.05 -11.39 -6.77
CA THR A 203 17.41 -12.81 -6.86
C THR A 203 17.84 -13.35 -5.49
N ALA A 204 18.68 -12.63 -4.75
CA ALA A 204 19.06 -13.01 -3.38
C ALA A 204 17.85 -13.03 -2.42
N LEU A 205 16.92 -12.09 -2.59
CA LEU A 205 15.64 -12.05 -1.87
C LEU A 205 14.75 -13.26 -2.16
N SER A 206 14.91 -13.91 -3.31
CA SER A 206 14.10 -15.07 -3.67
C SER A 206 14.24 -16.24 -2.70
N ALA A 207 15.42 -16.41 -2.10
CA ALA A 207 15.62 -17.39 -1.03
C ALA A 207 14.73 -17.13 0.20
N GLN A 208 14.36 -15.87 0.43
CA GLN A 208 13.52 -15.44 1.55
C GLN A 208 12.04 -15.31 1.17
N TRP A 209 11.64 -15.63 -0.06
CA TRP A 209 10.26 -15.50 -0.54
C TRP A 209 9.23 -16.29 0.27
N HIS A 210 9.65 -17.38 0.91
CA HIS A 210 8.80 -18.13 1.85
C HIS A 210 8.25 -17.25 2.97
N ARG A 211 8.99 -16.22 3.41
CA ARG A 211 8.55 -15.22 4.42
C ARG A 211 7.32 -14.44 3.96
N TRP A 212 7.22 -14.16 2.67
CA TRP A 212 6.11 -13.42 2.05
C TRP A 212 5.14 -14.35 1.31
N TYR A 213 5.29 -15.67 1.47
CA TYR A 213 4.51 -16.70 0.78
C TYR A 213 4.50 -16.52 -0.75
N TYR A 214 5.64 -16.09 -1.29
CA TYR A 214 5.88 -16.05 -2.73
C TYR A 214 6.53 -17.36 -3.15
N ILE A 215 6.01 -17.95 -4.22
CA ILE A 215 6.52 -19.19 -4.80
C ILE A 215 7.18 -18.81 -6.12
N PRO A 216 8.49 -19.03 -6.30
CA PRO A 216 9.15 -18.81 -7.58
C PRO A 216 8.46 -19.53 -8.73
N VAL A 217 8.41 -18.90 -9.90
CA VAL A 217 7.93 -19.54 -11.13
C VAL A 217 8.97 -19.37 -12.22
N GLY A 218 9.49 -20.49 -12.71
CA GLY A 218 10.51 -20.51 -13.76
C GLY A 218 11.82 -19.88 -13.29
N GLU A 219 12.56 -19.34 -14.26
CA GLU A 219 13.91 -18.77 -14.04
C GLU A 219 13.88 -17.26 -13.73
N SER A 220 12.75 -16.59 -13.98
CA SER A 220 12.65 -15.14 -13.77
C SER A 220 12.52 -14.81 -12.27
N PRO A 221 13.42 -13.98 -11.70
CA PRO A 221 13.32 -13.57 -10.30
C PRO A 221 12.16 -12.57 -10.08
N TRP A 222 11.43 -12.20 -11.13
CA TRP A 222 10.35 -11.22 -11.07
C TRP A 222 8.97 -11.86 -11.04
N VAL A 223 8.83 -13.14 -11.40
CA VAL A 223 7.53 -13.80 -11.51
C VAL A 223 7.35 -14.78 -10.36
N VAL A 224 6.27 -14.59 -9.60
CA VAL A 224 5.93 -15.43 -8.46
C VAL A 224 4.47 -15.83 -8.50
N ARG A 225 4.17 -17.03 -8.00
CA ARG A 225 2.81 -17.40 -7.62
C ARG A 225 2.59 -17.03 -6.16
N SER A 226 1.42 -16.47 -5.86
CA SER A 226 1.01 -16.24 -4.47
C SER A 226 -0.37 -16.81 -4.28
N ARG A 227 -0.63 -17.33 -3.08
CA ARG A 227 -1.94 -17.83 -2.69
C ARG A 227 -2.97 -16.71 -2.52
N ALA A 228 -2.52 -15.46 -2.34
CA ALA A 228 -3.39 -14.31 -2.11
C ALA A 228 -4.01 -13.76 -3.42
N THR A 229 -5.26 -14.12 -3.71
CA THR A 229 -5.99 -13.68 -4.91
C THR A 229 -7.11 -12.71 -4.52
N PRO A 230 -7.17 -11.49 -5.10
CA PRO A 230 -8.32 -10.60 -4.94
C PRO A 230 -9.59 -11.25 -5.50
N HIS A 231 -10.73 -11.08 -4.83
CA HIS A 231 -12.00 -11.68 -5.27
C HIS A 231 -12.64 -11.00 -6.50
N ASP A 232 -12.23 -9.79 -6.88
CA ASP A 232 -12.81 -9.05 -8.01
C ASP A 232 -11.75 -8.70 -9.07
N GLY A 233 -11.78 -9.43 -10.19
CA GLY A 233 -10.91 -9.23 -11.36
C GLY A 233 -11.54 -8.40 -12.50
N SER A 234 -12.77 -7.90 -12.34
CA SER A 234 -13.60 -7.43 -13.46
C SER A 234 -13.23 -6.06 -14.06
N ARG A 235 -12.15 -5.42 -13.60
CA ARG A 235 -11.78 -4.04 -14.04
C ARG A 235 -10.87 -3.97 -15.27
N MET A 236 -10.62 -5.08 -15.96
CA MET A 236 -9.41 -5.21 -16.80
C MET A 236 -9.57 -4.95 -18.30
N HIS A 237 -10.76 -5.03 -18.90
CA HIS A 237 -10.91 -4.94 -20.36
C HIS A 237 -10.59 -3.57 -20.98
N ARG A 238 -10.53 -2.48 -20.19
CA ARG A 238 -10.35 -1.12 -20.71
C ARG A 238 -8.90 -0.64 -20.84
N LEU A 239 -7.90 -1.50 -20.56
CA LEU A 239 -6.50 -1.07 -20.45
C LEU A 239 -5.54 -1.77 -21.42
N GLU A 240 -6.02 -2.61 -22.34
CA GLU A 240 -5.17 -3.44 -23.22
C GLU A 240 -4.20 -2.62 -24.09
N GLN A 241 -4.56 -1.39 -24.46
CA GLN A 241 -3.69 -0.53 -25.26
C GLN A 241 -2.62 0.22 -24.44
N ASP A 242 -2.66 0.18 -23.11
CA ASP A 242 -1.68 0.89 -22.27
C ASP A 242 -0.30 0.21 -22.35
N PRO A 243 0.79 0.94 -22.69
CA PRO A 243 2.13 0.35 -22.78
C PRO A 243 2.65 -0.29 -21.49
N ASP A 244 2.27 0.22 -20.30
CA ASP A 244 2.67 -0.38 -19.03
C ASP A 244 1.90 -1.69 -18.77
N VAL A 245 0.67 -1.83 -19.29
CA VAL A 245 -0.10 -3.08 -19.27
C VAL A 245 0.47 -4.11 -20.23
N ARG A 246 0.84 -3.73 -21.45
CA ARG A 246 1.50 -4.63 -22.42
C ARG A 246 2.80 -5.20 -21.87
N PHE A 247 3.67 -4.34 -21.33
CA PHE A 247 4.92 -4.77 -20.70
C PHE A 247 4.69 -5.79 -19.56
N TYR A 248 3.67 -5.55 -18.72
CA TYR A 248 3.32 -6.51 -17.67
C TYR A 248 2.88 -7.86 -18.25
N THR A 249 2.01 -7.86 -19.26
CA THR A 249 1.47 -9.09 -19.85
C THR A 249 2.53 -9.87 -20.62
N GLU A 250 3.49 -9.19 -21.26
CA GLU A 250 4.65 -9.84 -21.90
C GLU A 250 5.55 -10.55 -20.87
N LEU A 251 5.78 -9.93 -19.71
CA LEU A 251 6.63 -10.49 -18.66
C LEU A 251 5.92 -11.54 -17.78
N ASN A 252 4.58 -11.44 -17.65
CA ASN A 252 3.75 -12.35 -16.88
C ASN A 252 2.48 -12.74 -17.67
N PRO A 253 2.61 -13.57 -18.73
CA PRO A 253 1.48 -13.94 -19.58
C PRO A 253 0.45 -14.82 -18.85
N ARG A 254 0.87 -15.48 -17.76
CA ARG A 254 0.04 -16.40 -16.97
C ARG A 254 -0.58 -15.73 -15.74
N PHE A 255 -0.68 -14.40 -15.71
CA PHE A 255 -1.25 -13.71 -14.54
C PHE A 255 -2.68 -14.16 -14.21
N ALA A 256 -3.47 -14.52 -15.23
CA ALA A 256 -4.82 -15.06 -15.06
C ALA A 256 -4.84 -16.41 -14.34
N ALA A 257 -3.72 -17.16 -14.35
CA ALA A 257 -3.54 -18.41 -13.61
C ALA A 257 -2.99 -18.19 -12.18
N GLY A 258 -2.98 -16.94 -11.68
CA GLY A 258 -2.56 -16.60 -10.32
C GLY A 258 -1.08 -16.21 -10.18
N GLU A 259 -0.36 -16.05 -11.28
CA GLU A 259 1.00 -15.52 -11.29
C GLU A 259 1.00 -13.99 -11.17
N ALA A 260 2.03 -13.45 -10.54
CA ALA A 260 2.14 -12.03 -10.27
C ALA A 260 3.57 -11.57 -10.47
N LEU A 261 3.70 -10.28 -10.77
CA LEU A 261 4.99 -9.65 -10.90
C LEU A 261 5.43 -9.06 -9.56
N VAL A 262 6.60 -9.44 -9.08
CA VAL A 262 7.29 -8.76 -7.98
C VAL A 262 7.77 -7.41 -8.49
N VAL A 263 7.47 -6.38 -7.72
CA VAL A 263 7.82 -5.01 -8.02
C VAL A 263 8.73 -4.49 -6.92
N TRP A 264 9.88 -3.97 -7.35
CA TRP A 264 10.87 -3.31 -6.51
C TRP A 264 10.86 -1.80 -6.76
N THR A 265 10.58 -1.02 -5.71
CA THR A 265 10.50 0.44 -5.80
C THR A 265 11.40 1.06 -4.74
N PRO A 266 12.53 1.69 -5.11
CA PRO A 266 13.37 2.40 -4.15
C PRO A 266 12.57 3.49 -3.41
N LEU A 267 12.63 3.53 -2.08
CA LEU A 267 11.98 4.53 -1.24
C LEU A 267 13.01 5.57 -0.74
N ASP A 268 13.70 6.21 -1.67
CA ASP A 268 14.49 7.40 -1.37
C ASP A 268 13.69 8.70 -1.57
N ALA A 269 14.25 9.81 -1.10
CA ALA A 269 13.57 11.10 -1.12
C ALA A 269 13.14 11.51 -2.54
N ALA A 270 13.96 11.22 -3.56
CA ALA A 270 13.62 11.55 -4.95
C ALA A 270 12.41 10.74 -5.44
N ASN A 271 12.34 9.44 -5.14
CA ASN A 271 11.22 8.61 -5.57
C ASN A 271 9.93 8.95 -4.80
N ILE A 272 10.04 9.20 -3.49
CA ILE A 272 8.93 9.60 -2.64
C ILE A 272 8.36 10.95 -3.09
N ALA A 273 9.21 11.98 -3.23
CA ALA A 273 8.79 13.31 -3.65
C ALA A 273 8.22 13.31 -5.07
N GLY A 274 8.87 12.60 -6.00
CA GLY A 274 8.39 12.48 -7.37
C GLY A 274 7.05 11.74 -7.48
N GLY A 275 6.83 10.70 -6.65
CA GLY A 275 5.54 10.01 -6.57
C GLY A 275 4.43 10.91 -6.03
N PHE A 276 4.70 11.63 -4.96
CA PHE A 276 3.77 12.61 -4.39
C PHE A 276 3.39 13.70 -5.41
N TRP A 277 4.38 14.26 -6.12
CA TRP A 277 4.15 15.26 -7.15
C TRP A 277 3.29 14.75 -8.32
N ARG A 278 3.49 13.51 -8.76
CA ARG A 278 2.68 12.90 -9.82
C ARG A 278 1.24 12.67 -9.40
N LEU A 279 1.01 12.25 -8.15
CA LEU A 279 -0.34 12.12 -7.59
C LEU A 279 -1.07 13.46 -7.54
N LEU A 280 -0.37 14.53 -7.14
CA LEU A 280 -0.93 15.89 -7.16
C LEU A 280 -1.28 16.33 -8.59
N ARG A 281 -0.35 16.18 -9.55
CA ARG A 281 -0.59 16.58 -10.95
C ARG A 281 -1.76 15.83 -11.58
N ALA A 282 -1.92 14.53 -11.31
CA ALA A 282 -3.02 13.75 -11.83
C ALA A 282 -4.39 14.28 -11.37
N ARG A 283 -4.46 14.91 -10.18
CA ARG A 283 -5.68 15.53 -9.64
C ARG A 283 -5.94 16.93 -10.19
N PHE A 284 -4.90 17.73 -10.43
CA PHE A 284 -5.06 19.06 -11.03
C PHE A 284 -5.27 19.00 -12.56
N GLY A 285 -4.73 17.98 -13.23
CA GLY A 285 -4.90 17.78 -14.67
C GLY A 285 -6.26 17.18 -15.08
N SER A 286 -7.05 16.65 -14.15
CA SER A 286 -8.42 16.20 -14.42
C SER A 286 -9.45 17.34 -14.41
N TRP A 287 -9.12 18.51 -13.83
CA TRP A 287 -10.01 19.68 -13.80
C TRP A 287 -10.03 20.45 -15.13
N SER A 288 -8.99 20.34 -15.96
CA SER A 288 -8.92 21.01 -17.27
C SER A 288 -9.55 20.22 -18.42
N ARG A 289 -10.06 18.99 -18.19
CA ARG A 289 -10.70 18.15 -19.22
C ARG A 289 -12.23 18.07 -19.09
N SER A 290 -12.81 18.72 -18.09
CA SER A 290 -14.27 18.82 -17.90
C SER A 290 -14.83 20.18 -18.36
N ARG A 291 -14.10 20.91 -19.21
CA ARG A 291 -14.49 22.24 -19.72
C ARG A 291 -14.33 22.42 -21.25
N ASN A 292 -14.19 21.33 -22.00
CA ASN A 292 -14.34 21.32 -23.46
C ASN A 292 -15.44 20.33 -23.85
#